data_AF-U5MUN5-F1
#
_entry.id   AF-U5MUN5-F1
#
_cell.length_a   1.000
_cell.length_b   1.000
_cell.length_c   1.000
_cell.angle_alpha   90.00
_cell.angle_beta   90.00
_cell.angle_gamma   90.00
#
_symmetry.space_group_name_H-M   'P 1'
#
loop_
_entity.id
_entity.type
_entity.pdbx_description
1 polymer ?
#
loop_
_entity_poly.entity_id
_entity_poly.type
_entity_poly.pdbx_seq_one_letter_code
_entity_poly.pdbx_strand_id
1 'polypeptide(L)'
;MSSGMTISAEHKLQHKDNNALITNSTAETFIVYGPRRETDGGNYENSWYVLHSGETIPSDWQCDGLFIPKDRELVQMNGEIIQGPAAIKYGSLMHVTIAQDGSKYIEKDNHNEGVFHKTDIAWDVPDFDAEYCQNISMEKYQIS
;
A
#
# COMPACT_ATOMS: atom_id res chain seq x y z
N MET A 1 -27.84 12.39 9.43
CA MET A 1 -27.79 12.23 7.96
C MET A 1 -26.78 11.15 7.69
N SER A 2 -27.19 10.05 7.04
CA SER A 2 -26.31 8.90 6.77
C SER A 2 -25.53 9.20 5.50
N SER A 3 -24.21 9.39 5.59
CA SER A 3 -23.34 9.43 4.41
C SER A 3 -23.42 8.06 3.73
N GLY A 4 -23.82 8.06 2.46
CA GLY A 4 -23.94 6.82 1.67
C GLY A 4 -22.56 6.27 1.39
N MET A 5 -22.21 5.16 2.04
CA MET A 5 -21.05 4.37 1.63
C MET A 5 -21.27 3.85 0.21
N THR A 6 -20.21 3.85 -0.60
CA THR A 6 -20.25 3.22 -1.91
C THR A 6 -20.31 1.69 -1.75
N ILE A 7 -20.99 1.00 -2.66
CA ILE A 7 -21.13 -0.48 -2.66
C ILE A 7 -19.76 -1.18 -2.59
N SER A 8 -18.71 -0.60 -3.20
CA SER A 8 -17.33 -1.10 -3.14
C SER A 8 -16.75 -1.03 -1.72
N ALA A 9 -16.98 0.07 -1.00
CA ALA A 9 -16.56 0.20 0.40
C ALA A 9 -17.33 -0.77 1.31
N GLU A 10 -18.64 -0.94 1.11
CA GLU A 10 -19.45 -1.89 1.88
C GLU A 10 -18.98 -3.35 1.69
N HIS A 11 -18.64 -3.74 0.46
CA HIS A 11 -18.15 -5.10 0.16
C HIS A 11 -16.74 -5.35 0.72
N LYS A 12 -15.87 -4.34 0.69
CA LYS A 12 -14.54 -4.41 1.33
C LYS A 12 -14.64 -4.50 2.86
N LEU A 13 -15.60 -3.80 3.47
CA LEU A 13 -15.87 -3.86 4.92
C LEU A 13 -16.47 -5.21 5.37
N GLN A 14 -17.14 -5.97 4.49
CA GLN A 14 -17.63 -7.32 4.77
C GLN A 14 -16.50 -8.37 4.87
N HIS A 15 -15.29 -8.05 4.42
CA HIS A 15 -14.10 -8.92 4.50
C HIS A 15 -13.02 -8.36 5.44
N LYS A 16 -13.39 -7.55 6.44
CA LYS A 16 -12.46 -6.96 7.42
C LYS A 16 -11.55 -7.96 8.14
N ASP A 17 -11.97 -9.20 8.28
CA ASP A 17 -11.22 -10.23 9.02
C ASP A 17 -10.03 -10.80 8.22
N ASN A 18 -9.68 -10.20 7.08
CA ASN A 18 -8.88 -10.79 6.02
C ASN A 18 -7.94 -9.74 5.39
N ASN A 19 -7.16 -9.00 6.18
CA ASN A 19 -6.28 -7.94 5.66
C ASN A 19 -4.81 -8.40 5.65
N ALA A 20 -3.99 -7.80 4.79
CA ALA A 20 -2.54 -7.95 4.88
C ALA A 20 -2.00 -7.14 6.08
N LEU A 21 -1.08 -7.72 6.85
CA LEU A 21 -0.32 -7.00 7.88
C LEU A 21 1.05 -6.69 7.34
N ILE A 22 1.23 -5.47 6.84
CA ILE A 22 2.52 -5.00 6.34
C ILE A 22 3.31 -4.40 7.49
N THR A 23 4.55 -4.87 7.66
CA THR A 23 5.56 -4.30 8.54
C THR A 23 6.64 -3.63 7.71
N ASN A 24 6.83 -2.34 7.93
CA ASN A 24 7.88 -1.54 7.33
C ASN A 24 9.17 -1.68 8.16
N SER A 25 10.09 -2.55 7.73
CA SER A 25 11.42 -2.70 8.36
C SER A 25 12.50 -1.90 7.64
N THR A 26 12.13 -0.82 6.97
CA THR A 26 13.06 0.06 6.26
C THR A 26 13.29 1.36 7.04
N ALA A 27 14.23 2.18 6.59
CA ALA A 27 14.43 3.53 7.15
C ALA A 27 13.51 4.58 6.51
N GLU A 28 12.65 4.17 5.59
CA GLU A 28 11.82 5.05 4.76
C GLU A 28 10.35 4.92 5.13
N THR A 29 9.61 6.01 5.01
CA THR A 29 8.16 6.02 5.04
C THR A 29 7.56 5.48 3.75
N PHE A 30 6.54 4.63 3.89
CA PHE A 30 5.81 4.02 2.79
C PHE A 30 4.45 4.64 2.56
N ILE A 31 3.97 4.47 1.33
CA ILE A 31 2.56 4.57 1.02
C ILE A 31 1.98 3.16 0.96
N VAL A 32 0.88 2.93 1.68
CA VAL A 32 0.07 1.71 1.62
C VAL A 32 -1.33 2.02 1.10
N TYR A 33 -1.94 1.03 0.47
CA TYR A 33 -3.29 1.11 -0.06
C TYR A 33 -4.28 0.53 0.95
N GLY A 34 -5.38 1.24 1.19
CA GLY A 34 -6.44 0.76 2.08
C GLY A 34 -7.80 1.41 1.81
N PRO A 35 -8.67 1.52 2.83
CA PRO A 35 -10.05 1.95 2.64
C PRO A 35 -10.12 3.29 1.93
N ARG A 36 -11.05 3.42 0.99
CA ARG A 36 -11.24 4.71 0.32
C ARG A 36 -11.74 5.76 1.30
N ARG A 37 -11.09 6.92 1.34
CA ARG A 37 -11.57 8.10 2.07
C ARG A 37 -12.75 8.75 1.35
N GLU A 38 -13.73 9.22 2.11
CA GLU A 38 -14.87 9.97 1.57
C GLU A 38 -14.47 11.27 0.85
N THR A 39 -13.36 11.88 1.26
CA THR A 39 -12.84 13.12 0.68
C THR A 39 -12.04 12.92 -0.60
N ASP A 40 -11.69 11.67 -0.93
CA ASP A 40 -10.93 11.35 -2.13
C ASP A 40 -11.88 11.28 -3.33
N GLY A 41 -11.69 12.18 -4.29
CA GLY A 41 -12.39 12.20 -5.57
C GLY A 41 -11.93 11.09 -6.52
N GLY A 42 -12.57 10.98 -7.68
CA GLY A 42 -12.18 10.03 -8.74
C GLY A 42 -12.83 8.65 -8.64
N ASN A 43 -12.36 7.73 -9.50
CA ASN A 43 -12.94 6.40 -9.70
C ASN A 43 -12.06 5.27 -9.14
N TYR A 44 -11.17 5.58 -8.20
CA TYR A 44 -10.30 4.59 -7.57
C TYR A 44 -11.03 3.81 -6.46
N GLU A 45 -10.65 2.56 -6.27
CA GLU A 45 -11.22 1.64 -5.28
C GLU A 45 -10.61 1.81 -3.87
N ASN A 46 -9.51 2.53 -3.77
CA ASN A 46 -8.74 2.69 -2.55
C ASN A 46 -8.12 4.08 -2.44
N SER A 47 -7.59 4.34 -1.25
CA SER A 47 -6.86 5.54 -0.91
C SER A 47 -5.47 5.18 -0.38
N TRP A 48 -4.53 6.10 -0.53
CA TRP A 48 -3.18 5.97 0.03
C TRP A 48 -3.12 6.41 1.49
N TYR A 49 -2.35 5.69 2.28
CA TYR A 49 -2.03 6.03 3.65
C TYR A 49 -0.54 5.89 3.90
N VAL A 50 -0.06 6.52 4.95
CA VAL A 50 1.34 6.55 5.34
C VAL A 50 1.60 5.47 6.37
N LEU A 51 2.66 4.69 6.15
CA LEU A 51 3.21 3.75 7.13
C LEU A 51 4.68 4.10 7.36
N HIS A 52 4.99 4.61 8.55
CA HIS A 52 6.34 5.11 8.85
C HIS A 52 7.34 3.96 9.06
N SER A 53 8.62 4.33 9.07
CA SER A 53 9.70 3.41 9.38
C SER A 53 9.46 2.70 10.72
N GLY A 54 9.58 1.38 10.71
CA GLY A 54 9.42 0.53 11.89
C GLY A 54 7.97 0.21 12.26
N GLU A 55 6.98 0.78 11.57
CA GLU A 55 5.58 0.55 11.88
C GLU A 55 5.02 -0.72 11.21
N THR A 56 4.01 -1.29 11.86
CA THR A 56 3.18 -2.36 11.33
C THR A 56 1.75 -1.85 11.24
N ILE A 57 1.07 -2.18 10.15
CA ILE A 57 -0.36 -1.87 9.98
C ILE A 57 -1.16 -2.46 11.15
N PRO A 58 -2.09 -1.70 11.76
CA PRO A 58 -2.99 -2.22 12.80
C PRO A 58 -3.79 -3.43 12.31
N SER A 59 -3.96 -4.42 13.18
CA SER A 59 -4.59 -5.70 12.79
C SER A 59 -6.06 -5.57 12.39
N ASP A 60 -6.72 -4.51 12.81
CA ASP A 60 -8.11 -4.17 12.49
C ASP A 60 -8.25 -3.23 11.28
N TRP A 61 -7.14 -2.87 10.64
CA TRP A 61 -7.12 -1.97 9.48
C TRP A 61 -6.92 -2.74 8.16
N GLN A 62 -7.62 -2.30 7.11
CA GLN A 62 -7.61 -2.99 5.81
C GLN A 62 -6.51 -2.51 4.89
N CYS A 63 -5.43 -3.28 4.82
CA CYS A 63 -4.41 -3.09 3.80
C CYS A 63 -4.64 -3.96 2.59
N ASP A 64 -4.78 -3.31 1.43
CA ASP A 64 -4.85 -3.96 0.12
C ASP A 64 -3.45 -4.16 -0.49
N GLY A 65 -2.49 -3.30 -0.15
CA GLY A 65 -1.23 -3.26 -0.88
C GLY A 65 -0.22 -2.20 -0.44
N LEU A 66 0.92 -2.17 -1.13
CA LEU A 66 2.03 -1.24 -0.95
C LEU A 66 2.34 -0.50 -2.25
N PHE A 67 2.78 0.75 -2.16
CA PHE A 67 3.34 1.50 -3.29
C PHE A 67 4.87 1.45 -3.30
N ILE A 68 5.46 1.23 -4.48
CA ILE A 68 6.89 1.33 -4.75
C ILE A 68 7.15 2.66 -5.46
N PRO A 69 7.97 3.57 -4.89
CA PRO A 69 8.33 4.84 -5.52
C PRO A 69 9.12 4.68 -6.82
N LYS A 70 9.07 5.70 -7.69
CA LYS A 70 9.68 5.65 -9.03
C LYS A 70 11.20 5.53 -9.06
N ASP A 71 11.86 5.89 -7.97
CA ASP A 71 13.32 5.80 -7.77
C ASP A 71 13.70 4.62 -6.85
N ARG A 72 12.79 3.66 -6.68
CA ARG A 72 12.98 2.42 -5.94
C ARG A 72 12.67 1.21 -6.79
N GLU A 73 13.27 0.10 -6.40
CA GLU A 73 13.12 -1.20 -7.06
C GLU A 73 12.51 -2.19 -6.06
N LEU A 74 11.60 -3.05 -6.53
CA LEU A 74 11.18 -4.24 -5.77
C LEU A 74 11.96 -5.46 -6.27
N VAL A 75 12.58 -6.18 -5.35
CA VAL A 75 13.19 -7.48 -5.62
C VAL A 75 12.18 -8.58 -5.32
N GLN A 76 11.78 -9.31 -6.37
CA GLN A 76 10.93 -10.48 -6.23
C GLN A 76 11.74 -11.74 -5.87
N MET A 77 11.07 -12.74 -5.29
CA MET A 77 11.72 -13.99 -4.87
C MET A 77 12.34 -14.78 -6.03
N ASN A 78 11.80 -14.64 -7.25
CA ASN A 78 12.38 -15.24 -8.47
C ASN A 78 13.65 -14.51 -8.95
N GLY A 79 14.08 -13.44 -8.27
CA GLY A 79 15.23 -12.60 -8.62
C GLY A 79 14.90 -11.49 -9.63
N GLU A 80 13.65 -11.37 -10.07
CA GLU A 80 13.19 -10.27 -10.91
C GLU A 80 13.24 -8.96 -10.14
N ILE A 81 13.67 -7.90 -10.82
CA ILE A 81 13.75 -6.55 -10.27
C ILE A 81 12.72 -5.71 -11.01
N ILE A 82 11.77 -5.14 -10.27
CA ILE A 82 10.71 -4.31 -10.83
C ILE A 82 10.93 -2.86 -10.40
N GLN A 83 11.09 -1.99 -11.39
CA GLN A 83 11.21 -0.56 -11.18
C GLN A 83 9.83 0.05 -10.85
N GLY A 84 9.76 0.92 -9.85
CA GLY A 84 8.56 1.74 -9.62
C GLY A 84 8.35 2.80 -10.74
N PRO A 85 7.22 3.52 -10.75
CA PRO A 85 6.15 3.51 -9.76
C PRO A 85 5.22 2.31 -9.96
N ALA A 86 4.97 1.55 -8.90
CA ALA A 86 4.13 0.36 -8.98
C ALA A 86 3.33 0.15 -7.69
N ALA A 87 2.18 -0.52 -7.81
CA ALA A 87 1.41 -1.04 -6.69
C ALA A 87 1.63 -2.54 -6.54
N ILE A 88 1.88 -2.97 -5.31
CA ILE A 88 1.98 -4.37 -4.94
C ILE A 88 0.69 -4.74 -4.23
N LYS A 89 -0.01 -5.74 -4.76
CA LYS A 89 -1.23 -6.25 -4.12
C LYS A 89 -0.87 -7.39 -3.19
N TYR A 90 -1.47 -7.40 -2.01
CA TYR A 90 -1.34 -8.51 -1.07
C TYR A 90 -2.68 -9.19 -0.85
N GLY A 91 -2.61 -10.50 -0.66
CA GLY A 91 -3.75 -11.29 -0.25
C GLY A 91 -4.08 -11.08 1.21
N SER A 92 -5.32 -11.43 1.54
CA SER A 92 -5.84 -11.46 2.89
C SER A 92 -5.03 -12.34 3.84
N LEU A 93 -4.94 -11.96 5.12
CA LEU A 93 -4.29 -12.73 6.20
C LEU A 93 -2.77 -12.94 6.03
N MET A 94 -2.13 -12.22 5.11
CA MET A 94 -0.69 -12.33 4.88
C MET A 94 0.06 -11.39 5.80
N HIS A 95 1.08 -11.89 6.49
CA HIS A 95 2.02 -11.07 7.24
C HIS A 95 3.23 -10.79 6.36
N VAL A 96 3.43 -9.53 6.00
CA VAL A 96 4.44 -9.12 5.04
C VAL A 96 5.45 -8.23 5.73
N THR A 97 6.72 -8.61 5.68
CA THR A 97 7.81 -7.71 6.10
C THR A 97 8.55 -7.22 4.88
N ILE A 98 8.63 -5.90 4.73
CA ILE A 98 9.43 -5.25 3.70
C ILE A 98 10.72 -4.75 4.34
N ALA A 99 11.84 -5.22 3.81
CA ALA A 99 13.18 -4.76 4.15
C ALA A 99 13.77 -3.93 3.00
N GLN A 100 14.95 -3.35 3.24
CA GLN A 100 15.63 -2.49 2.27
C GLN A 100 17.12 -2.82 2.18
N ASP A 101 17.66 -2.77 0.96
CA ASP A 101 19.09 -2.72 0.64
C ASP A 101 19.34 -1.61 -0.38
N GLY A 102 19.82 -0.45 0.08
CA GLY A 102 19.95 0.74 -0.77
C GLY A 102 18.60 1.17 -1.36
N SER A 103 18.50 1.25 -2.69
CA SER A 103 17.25 1.60 -3.40
C SER A 103 16.29 0.43 -3.60
N LYS A 104 16.64 -0.78 -3.11
CA LYS A 104 15.85 -1.99 -3.32
C LYS A 104 15.02 -2.31 -2.09
N TYR A 105 13.73 -2.50 -2.30
CA TYR A 105 12.82 -3.09 -1.34
C TYR A 105 12.77 -4.60 -1.55
N ILE A 106 12.78 -5.34 -0.45
CA ILE A 106 12.83 -6.79 -0.43
C ILE A 106 11.68 -7.28 0.44
N GLU A 107 10.78 -8.03 -0.17
CA GLU A 107 9.74 -8.74 0.55
C GLU A 107 10.29 -10.08 1.08
N LYS A 108 10.21 -10.33 2.40
CA LYS A 108 10.86 -11.50 3.00
C LYS A 108 10.22 -12.85 2.68
N ASP A 109 8.89 -12.90 2.45
CA ASP A 109 8.13 -14.17 2.42
C ASP A 109 7.22 -14.34 1.17
N ASN A 110 7.36 -13.44 0.18
CA ASN A 110 6.73 -13.53 -1.16
C ASN A 110 5.22 -13.89 -1.17
N HIS A 111 4.45 -13.06 -0.49
CA HIS A 111 3.00 -13.05 -0.41
C HIS A 111 2.34 -12.08 -1.40
N ASN A 112 3.09 -11.33 -2.21
CA ASN A 112 2.47 -10.47 -3.23
C ASN A 112 1.68 -11.31 -4.27
N GLU A 113 0.47 -10.86 -4.57
CA GLU A 113 -0.42 -11.45 -5.57
C GLU A 113 -0.16 -10.89 -6.98
N GLY A 114 0.68 -9.86 -7.06
CA GLY A 114 1.06 -9.23 -8.32
C GLY A 114 1.57 -7.81 -8.14
N VAL A 115 2.19 -7.33 -9.21
CA VAL A 115 2.71 -5.97 -9.34
C VAL A 115 2.00 -5.28 -10.49
N PHE A 116 1.45 -4.11 -10.21
CA PHE A 116 0.53 -3.41 -11.10
C PHE A 116 1.03 -1.98 -11.33
N HIS A 117 1.05 -1.55 -12.59
CA HIS A 117 1.26 -0.16 -12.96
C HIS A 117 -0.08 0.55 -13.11
N LYS A 118 -0.03 1.86 -13.33
CA LYS A 118 -1.20 2.76 -13.34
C LYS A 118 -2.38 2.32 -14.22
N THR A 119 -2.14 1.59 -15.31
CA THR A 119 -3.18 1.13 -16.24
C THR A 119 -3.72 -0.26 -15.92
N ASP A 120 -3.07 -1.00 -15.02
CA ASP A 120 -3.33 -2.41 -14.79
C ASP A 120 -4.37 -2.63 -13.69
N ILE A 121 -4.64 -1.60 -12.88
CA ILE A 121 -5.49 -1.67 -11.70
C ILE A 121 -6.25 -0.36 -11.46
N ALA A 122 -7.43 -0.44 -10.84
CA ALA A 122 -8.24 0.71 -10.46
C ALA A 122 -7.77 1.39 -9.16
N TRP A 123 -6.45 1.48 -8.96
CA TRP A 123 -5.80 2.14 -7.84
C TRP A 123 -5.05 3.37 -8.35
N ASP A 124 -4.93 4.40 -7.52
CA ASP A 124 -4.11 5.54 -7.90
C ASP A 124 -2.64 5.12 -7.76
N VAL A 125 -1.87 5.08 -8.86
CA VAL A 125 -0.43 4.80 -8.84
C VAL A 125 0.29 6.09 -9.24
N PRO A 126 0.80 6.87 -8.27
CA PRO A 126 1.35 8.20 -8.53
C PRO A 126 2.80 8.11 -9.03
N ASP A 127 3.29 9.19 -9.64
CA ASP A 127 4.70 9.33 -10.04
C ASP A 127 5.56 9.95 -8.90
N PHE A 128 5.40 9.43 -7.69
CA PHE A 128 6.16 9.87 -6.51
C PHE A 128 7.51 9.16 -6.43
N ASP A 129 8.54 9.90 -6.02
CA ASP A 129 9.79 9.34 -5.53
C ASP A 129 9.73 9.10 -4.01
N ALA A 130 10.73 8.41 -3.49
CA ALA A 130 10.81 8.08 -2.07
C ALA A 130 10.90 9.32 -1.18
N GLU A 131 11.54 10.39 -1.65
CA GLU A 131 11.64 11.67 -0.93
C GLU A 131 10.26 12.32 -0.76
N TYR A 132 9.43 12.33 -1.80
CA TYR A 132 8.06 12.80 -1.70
C TYR A 132 7.28 11.99 -0.66
N CYS A 133 7.38 10.65 -0.68
CA CYS A 133 6.74 9.78 0.30
C CYS A 133 7.15 10.12 1.74
N GLN A 134 8.44 10.43 2.00
CA GLN A 134 8.91 10.84 3.34
C GLN A 134 8.22 12.11 3.85
N ASN A 135 7.87 13.02 2.95
CA ASN A 135 7.37 14.34 3.30
C ASN A 135 5.83 14.41 3.41
N ILE A 136 5.13 13.28 3.22
CA ILE A 136 3.68 13.21 3.39
C ILE A 136 3.35 13.19 4.90
N SER A 137 2.89 14.34 5.41
CA SER A 137 2.67 14.56 6.85
C SER A 137 1.25 14.94 7.23
N MET A 138 0.32 15.07 6.28
CA MET A 138 -1.06 15.45 6.60
C MET A 138 -1.76 14.36 7.42
N GLU A 139 -2.45 14.76 8.49
CA GLU A 139 -3.16 13.84 9.41
C GLU A 139 -4.12 12.90 8.68
N LYS A 140 -4.82 13.39 7.63
CA LYS A 140 -5.78 12.59 6.86
C LYS A 140 -5.17 11.40 6.10
N TYR A 141 -3.84 11.34 5.99
CA TYR A 141 -3.13 10.22 5.37
C TYR A 141 -2.55 9.23 6.37
N GLN A 142 -2.68 9.50 7.68
CA GLN A 142 -2.24 8.56 8.69
C GLN A 142 -3.24 7.40 8.81
N ILE A 143 -2.72 6.22 9.14
CA ILE A 143 -3.54 5.07 9.47
C ILE A 143 -4.22 5.34 10.82
N SER A 144 -5.54 5.12 10.90
CA SER A 144 -6.40 5.43 12.06
C SER A 144 -7.22 4.24 12.49
#